data_AF-A0A4D5RWK6-F1
#
_entry.id   AF-A0A4D5RWK6-F1
#
_cell.length_a   1.000
_cell.length_b   1.000
_cell.length_c   1.000
_cell.angle_alpha   90.00
_cell.angle_beta   90.00
_cell.angle_gamma   90.00
#
_symmetry.space_group_name_H-M   'P 1'
#
loop_
_entity.id
_entity.type
_entity.pdbx_description
1 polymer ?
#
loop_
_entity_poly.entity_id
_entity_poly.type
_entity_poly.pdbx_seq_one_letter_code
_entity_poly.pdbx_strand_id
1 'polypeptide(L)'
;MKNKPVKHKSENTFRFQTFSERLSSINVDVIHRVALRRGNTPFESETFFEEALNKWAELNCTQDFDKLRYDIGGDIHTLPQIVLRKEAIVDILKQNLANLDNRALDAVLELTVALARDLQRDFYVYFPDILRLVCGHLATQDTDILERLFVCLAYLFKFLWRYMVEDIDAVFGLYVPLLGSQQKKYVRDFASESFGFLLRK
;
A
#
# COMPACT_ATOMS: atom_id res chain seq x y z
N MET A 1 39.80 5.65 1.17
CA MET A 1 38.65 5.28 2.02
C MET A 1 38.96 3.94 2.68
N LYS A 2 39.00 3.84 4.01
CA LYS A 2 39.28 2.56 4.70
C LYS A 2 38.07 1.63 4.53
N ASN A 3 38.29 0.43 4.00
CA ASN A 3 37.27 -0.61 3.93
C ASN A 3 36.77 -0.95 5.34
N LYS A 4 35.46 -0.84 5.58
CA LYS A 4 34.85 -1.21 6.87
C LYS A 4 35.02 -2.73 7.08
N PRO A 5 35.45 -3.18 8.27
CA PRO A 5 35.72 -4.59 8.53
C PRO A 5 34.43 -5.43 8.46
N VAL A 6 34.46 -6.50 7.66
CA VAL A 6 33.32 -7.41 7.41
C VAL A 6 33.09 -8.40 8.56
N LYS A 7 34.15 -8.75 9.31
CA LYS A 7 34.12 -9.80 10.35
C LYS A 7 33.18 -9.53 11.53
N HIS A 8 32.96 -8.27 11.92
CA HIS A 8 32.04 -7.94 13.01
C HIS A 8 30.55 -8.01 12.61
N LYS A 9 30.21 -8.24 11.33
CA LYS A 9 28.82 -8.25 10.86
C LYS A 9 28.10 -9.58 11.06
N SER A 10 28.80 -10.70 11.31
CA SER A 10 28.19 -12.03 11.36
C SER A 10 27.69 -12.46 12.74
N GLU A 11 28.19 -11.88 13.83
CA GLU A 11 27.85 -12.31 15.21
C GLU A 11 26.84 -11.39 15.92
N ASN A 12 26.59 -10.18 15.39
CA ASN A 12 25.71 -9.22 16.05
C ASN A 12 24.30 -9.22 15.45
N THR A 13 23.33 -9.73 16.22
CA THR A 13 21.91 -9.78 15.86
C THR A 13 21.30 -8.39 15.66
N PHE A 14 21.74 -7.37 16.41
CA PHE A 14 21.23 -6.01 16.31
C PHE A 14 22.31 -5.08 15.78
N ARG A 15 22.14 -4.63 14.54
CA ARG A 15 23.09 -3.73 13.88
C ARG A 15 22.37 -2.50 13.33
N PHE A 16 23.02 -1.34 13.45
CA PHE A 16 22.58 -0.14 12.76
C PHE A 16 22.69 -0.35 11.24
N GLN A 17 21.61 -0.04 10.54
CA GLN A 17 21.57 0.03 9.08
C GLN A 17 21.27 1.47 8.68
N THR A 18 22.04 1.99 7.72
CA THR A 18 21.76 3.31 7.16
C THR A 18 20.45 3.31 6.38
N PHE A 19 19.82 4.48 6.23
CA PHE A 19 18.63 4.65 5.39
C PHE A 19 18.80 4.04 4.01
N SER A 20 19.94 4.30 3.36
CA SER A 20 20.25 3.76 2.03
C SER A 20 20.34 2.23 2.02
N GLU A 21 20.90 1.62 3.07
CA GLU A 21 21.01 0.16 3.19
C GLU A 21 19.61 -0.46 3.39
N ARG A 22 18.80 0.09 4.30
CA ARG A 22 17.42 -0.40 4.54
C ARG A 22 16.57 -0.26 3.28
N LEU A 23 16.60 0.90 2.64
CA LEU A 23 15.87 1.15 1.41
C LEU A 23 16.26 0.20 0.28
N SER A 24 17.57 -0.06 0.09
CA SER A 24 18.04 -1.03 -0.91
C SER A 24 17.64 -2.48 -0.62
N SER A 25 17.30 -2.79 0.64
CA SER A 25 16.85 -4.11 1.07
C SER A 25 15.34 -4.32 0.96
N ILE A 26 14.57 -3.24 0.74
CA ILE A 26 13.13 -3.32 0.54
C ILE A 26 12.89 -4.06 -0.77
N ASN A 27 12.46 -5.32 -0.67
CA ASN A 27 12.10 -6.13 -1.81
C ASN A 27 10.59 -6.01 -2.06
N VAL A 28 10.21 -5.16 -3.02
CA VAL A 28 8.82 -4.91 -3.42
C VAL A 28 8.37 -5.92 -4.50
N ASP A 29 8.97 -7.10 -4.57
CA ASP A 29 8.54 -8.15 -5.51
C ASP A 29 7.27 -8.86 -5.02
N VAL A 30 6.18 -8.10 -4.97
CA VAL A 30 4.83 -8.55 -4.61
C VAL A 30 4.21 -9.44 -5.72
N ILE A 31 4.76 -9.38 -6.93
CA ILE A 31 4.29 -10.13 -8.10
C ILE A 31 4.80 -11.57 -8.06
N HIS A 32 6.08 -11.79 -7.72
CA HIS A 32 6.67 -13.11 -7.59
C HIS A 32 6.69 -13.65 -6.15
N ARG A 33 6.20 -12.88 -5.17
CA ARG A 33 5.98 -13.39 -3.81
C ARG A 33 5.05 -14.59 -3.89
N VAL A 34 5.63 -15.79 -3.82
CA VAL A 34 4.90 -17.06 -3.70
C VAL A 34 4.00 -16.87 -2.50
N ALA A 35 2.69 -16.89 -2.72
CA ALA A 35 1.73 -16.89 -1.65
C ALA A 35 1.94 -18.18 -0.85
N LEU A 36 2.82 -18.13 0.16
CA LEU A 36 2.89 -19.12 1.24
C LEU A 36 1.53 -19.23 1.96
N ARG A 37 0.63 -18.25 1.75
CA ARG A 37 -0.80 -18.34 2.03
C ARG A 37 -1.58 -19.07 0.91
N ARG A 38 -1.22 -20.32 0.60
CA ARG A 38 -2.06 -21.20 -0.24
C ARG A 38 -3.36 -21.66 0.46
N GLY A 39 -3.78 -21.01 1.56
CA GLY A 39 -4.93 -21.42 2.38
C GLY A 39 -5.92 -20.32 2.80
N ASN A 40 -5.70 -19.03 2.48
CA ASN A 40 -6.64 -17.95 2.82
C ASN A 40 -7.23 -17.33 1.53
N THR A 41 -7.85 -18.13 0.67
CA THR A 41 -9.02 -17.59 -0.02
C THR A 41 -10.11 -17.53 1.05
N PRO A 42 -10.66 -16.33 1.35
CA PRO A 42 -11.81 -16.22 2.24
C PRO A 42 -12.88 -17.21 1.80
N PHE A 43 -13.68 -17.72 2.74
CA PHE A 43 -14.84 -18.52 2.36
C PHE A 43 -15.73 -17.74 1.36
N GLU A 44 -16.61 -18.40 0.59
CA GLU A 44 -17.40 -17.73 -0.47
C GLU A 44 -18.17 -16.47 -0.01
N SER A 45 -18.43 -16.35 1.29
CA SER A 45 -19.14 -15.22 1.92
C SER A 45 -18.23 -14.13 2.50
N GLU A 46 -16.95 -14.42 2.72
CA GLU A 46 -16.01 -13.54 3.41
C GLU A 46 -15.26 -12.65 2.41
N THR A 47 -14.89 -11.45 2.84
CA THR A 47 -14.20 -10.46 2.00
C THR A 47 -12.78 -10.24 2.47
N PHE A 48 -11.88 -9.87 1.55
CA PHE A 48 -10.50 -9.53 1.94
C PHE A 48 -10.48 -8.29 2.85
N PHE A 49 -11.41 -7.36 2.63
CA PHE A 49 -11.57 -6.16 3.43
C PHE A 49 -11.97 -6.48 4.88
N GLU A 50 -12.94 -7.37 5.08
CA GLU A 50 -13.34 -7.80 6.42
C GLU A 50 -12.20 -8.56 7.13
N GLU A 51 -11.52 -9.49 6.44
CA GLU A 51 -10.36 -10.20 7.01
C GLU A 51 -9.28 -9.21 7.47
N ALA A 52 -8.98 -8.19 6.67
CA ALA A 52 -8.03 -7.16 7.01
C ALA A 52 -8.51 -6.29 8.19
N LEU A 53 -9.80 -5.96 8.26
CA LEU A 53 -10.37 -5.17 9.36
C LEU A 53 -10.29 -5.93 10.68
N ASN A 54 -10.64 -7.22 10.68
CA ASN A 54 -10.54 -8.08 11.86
C ASN A 54 -9.10 -8.28 12.30
N LYS A 55 -8.18 -8.53 11.35
CA LYS A 55 -6.73 -8.59 11.63
C LYS A 55 -6.25 -7.33 12.36
N TRP A 56 -6.59 -6.16 11.84
CA TRP A 56 -6.13 -4.90 12.43
C TRP A 56 -6.82 -4.56 13.75
N ALA A 57 -8.05 -5.04 13.96
CA ALA A 57 -8.71 -4.96 15.26
C ALA A 57 -7.99 -5.75 16.36
N GLU A 58 -7.24 -6.80 16.00
CA GLU A 58 -6.40 -7.55 16.95
C GLU A 58 -5.00 -6.92 17.13
N LEU A 59 -4.46 -6.27 16.09
CA LEU A 59 -3.08 -5.78 16.07
C LEU A 59 -2.91 -4.31 16.46
N ASN A 60 -3.92 -3.46 16.25
CA ASN A 60 -3.80 -2.02 16.39
C ASN A 60 -4.72 -1.49 17.51
N CYS A 61 -4.10 -0.94 18.55
CA CYS A 61 -4.78 -0.34 19.71
C CYS A 61 -4.68 1.20 19.73
N THR A 62 -4.55 1.84 18.57
CA THR A 62 -4.46 3.31 18.46
C THR A 62 -5.86 3.91 18.38
N GLN A 63 -6.01 5.13 18.91
CA GLN A 63 -7.27 5.89 18.82
C GLN A 63 -7.69 6.16 17.38
N ASP A 64 -6.71 6.36 16.48
CA ASP A 64 -6.97 6.57 15.06
C ASP A 64 -7.61 5.32 14.42
N PHE A 65 -7.17 4.13 14.82
CA PHE A 65 -7.76 2.88 14.34
C PHE A 65 -9.15 2.63 14.93
N ASP A 66 -9.34 2.90 16.22
CA ASP A 66 -10.66 2.77 16.87
C ASP A 66 -11.69 3.67 16.18
N LYS A 67 -11.30 4.91 15.86
CA LYS A 67 -12.13 5.85 15.11
C LYS A 67 -12.40 5.35 13.69
N LEU A 68 -11.36 4.92 12.96
CA LEU A 68 -11.50 4.34 11.62
C LEU A 68 -12.52 3.19 11.61
N ARG A 69 -12.41 2.26 12.57
CA ARG A 69 -13.32 1.11 12.69
C ARG A 69 -14.74 1.55 13.03
N TYR A 70 -14.89 2.52 13.93
CA TYR A 70 -16.19 3.09 14.27
C TYR A 70 -16.87 3.73 13.05
N ASP A 71 -16.13 4.53 12.27
CA ASP A 71 -16.64 5.22 11.09
C ASP A 71 -17.01 4.24 9.97
N ILE A 72 -16.22 3.17 9.78
CA ILE A 72 -16.52 2.08 8.82
C ILE A 72 -17.81 1.36 9.23
N GLY A 73 -18.01 1.09 10.52
CA GLY A 73 -19.20 0.40 11.04
C GLY A 73 -19.02 -1.12 11.11
N GLY A 74 -19.78 -1.75 12.00
CA GLY A 74 -19.68 -3.19 12.30
C GLY A 74 -20.54 -4.10 11.42
N ASP A 75 -21.21 -3.57 10.41
CA ASP A 75 -22.18 -4.23 9.54
C ASP A 75 -21.57 -4.74 8.22
N ILE A 76 -20.28 -4.51 7.99
CA ILE A 76 -19.60 -4.89 6.76
C ILE A 76 -18.97 -6.27 6.90
N HIS A 77 -19.68 -7.28 6.42
CA HIS A 77 -19.23 -8.68 6.41
C HIS A 77 -19.13 -9.24 4.99
N THR A 78 -20.06 -8.84 4.12
CA THR A 78 -20.22 -9.44 2.79
C THR A 78 -19.91 -8.44 1.67
N LEU A 79 -19.50 -8.95 0.51
CA LEU A 79 -19.21 -8.12 -0.66
C LEU A 79 -20.38 -7.20 -1.07
N PRO A 80 -21.66 -7.65 -1.07
CA PRO A 80 -22.78 -6.76 -1.38
C PRO A 80 -22.89 -5.56 -0.44
N GLN A 81 -22.58 -5.72 0.85
CA GLN A 81 -22.57 -4.61 1.81
C GLN A 81 -21.45 -3.62 1.52
N ILE A 82 -20.25 -4.12 1.17
CA ILE A 82 -19.14 -3.28 0.72
C ILE A 82 -19.54 -2.49 -0.53
N VAL A 83 -20.13 -3.15 -1.53
CA VAL A 83 -20.55 -2.50 -2.78
C VAL A 83 -21.59 -1.42 -2.52
N LEU A 84 -22.55 -1.66 -1.63
CA LEU A 84 -23.58 -0.68 -1.26
C LEU A 84 -23.00 0.56 -0.57
N ARG A 85 -21.96 0.38 0.26
CA ARG A 85 -21.35 1.47 1.06
C ARG A 85 -20.00 1.93 0.51
N LYS A 86 -19.61 1.54 -0.71
CA LYS A 86 -18.26 1.73 -1.24
C LYS A 86 -17.81 3.19 -1.24
N GLU A 87 -18.69 4.13 -1.59
CA GLU A 87 -18.39 5.57 -1.58
C GLU A 87 -18.02 6.04 -0.17
N ALA A 88 -18.86 5.72 0.83
CA ALA A 88 -18.60 6.10 2.21
C ALA A 88 -17.31 5.47 2.76
N ILE A 89 -17.06 4.18 2.47
CA ILE A 89 -15.84 3.49 2.92
C ILE A 89 -14.61 4.14 2.29
N VAL A 90 -14.64 4.42 0.98
CA VAL A 90 -13.54 5.08 0.28
C VAL A 90 -13.29 6.48 0.85
N ASP A 91 -14.33 7.25 1.14
CA ASP A 91 -14.18 8.59 1.71
C ASP A 91 -13.55 8.56 3.11
N ILE A 92 -13.95 7.60 3.95
CA ILE A 92 -13.34 7.38 5.26
C ILE A 92 -11.85 7.03 5.10
N LEU A 93 -11.51 6.12 4.18
CA LEU A 93 -10.11 5.78 3.90
C LEU A 93 -9.32 6.98 3.38
N LYS A 94 -9.90 7.78 2.46
CA LYS A 94 -9.28 9.01 1.94
C LYS A 94 -9.00 10.02 3.06
N GLN A 95 -9.95 10.24 3.97
CA GLN A 95 -9.78 11.13 5.12
C GLN A 95 -8.64 10.66 6.02
N ASN A 96 -8.57 9.36 6.28
CA ASN A 96 -7.51 8.77 7.10
C ASN A 96 -6.13 8.81 6.41
N LEU A 97 -6.07 8.62 5.09
CA LEU A 97 -4.86 8.78 4.28
C LEU A 97 -4.43 10.25 4.16
N ALA A 98 -5.35 11.20 4.18
CA ALA A 98 -5.02 12.63 4.14
C ALA A 98 -4.37 13.11 5.43
N ASN A 99 -4.61 12.43 6.55
CA ASN A 99 -3.97 12.72 7.82
C ASN A 99 -2.53 12.14 7.84
N LEU A 100 -1.53 13.01 7.71
CA LEU A 100 -0.11 12.62 7.71
C LEU A 100 0.38 12.09 9.07
N ASP A 101 -0.29 12.46 10.17
CA ASP A 101 0.08 12.05 11.53
C ASP A 101 -0.71 10.81 12.02
N ASN A 102 -1.43 10.15 11.11
CA ASN A 102 -2.26 8.99 11.44
C ASN A 102 -1.43 7.80 11.92
N ARG A 103 -1.64 7.40 13.18
CA ARG A 103 -0.92 6.28 13.81
C ARG A 103 -1.43 4.90 13.37
N ALA A 104 -2.57 4.86 12.67
CA ALA A 104 -3.14 3.67 12.07
C ALA A 104 -2.85 3.54 10.56
N LEU A 105 -1.90 4.31 10.03
CA LEU A 105 -1.60 4.34 8.59
C LEU A 105 -1.39 2.93 8.00
N ASP A 106 -0.71 2.04 8.71
CA ASP A 106 -0.49 0.66 8.24
C ASP A 106 -1.80 -0.09 7.97
N ALA A 107 -2.76 0.07 8.88
CA ALA A 107 -4.08 -0.52 8.78
C ALA A 107 -4.84 0.08 7.60
N VAL A 108 -4.78 1.41 7.46
CA VAL A 108 -5.43 2.13 6.36
C VAL A 108 -4.88 1.69 5.00
N LEU A 109 -3.56 1.54 4.87
CA LEU A 109 -2.91 1.07 3.65
C LEU A 109 -3.33 -0.35 3.28
N GLU A 110 -3.33 -1.28 4.25
CA GLU A 110 -3.73 -2.67 3.98
C GLU A 110 -5.23 -2.80 3.69
N LEU A 111 -6.09 -2.06 4.40
CA LEU A 111 -7.52 -1.98 4.11
C LEU A 111 -7.80 -1.42 2.72
N THR A 112 -7.04 -0.40 2.29
CA THR A 112 -7.16 0.15 0.93
C THR A 112 -6.81 -0.88 -0.13
N VAL A 113 -5.75 -1.66 0.07
CA VAL A 113 -5.37 -2.76 -0.83
C VAL A 113 -6.44 -3.85 -0.85
N ALA A 114 -6.97 -4.23 0.30
CA ALA A 114 -8.01 -5.24 0.41
C ALA A 114 -9.29 -4.81 -0.30
N LEU A 115 -9.71 -3.55 -0.11
CA LEU A 115 -10.87 -2.97 -0.81
C LEU A 115 -10.67 -2.95 -2.33
N ALA A 116 -9.48 -2.57 -2.80
CA ALA A 116 -9.15 -2.57 -4.21
C ALA A 116 -9.19 -3.98 -4.82
N ARG A 117 -8.81 -5.00 -4.04
CA ARG A 117 -8.87 -6.41 -4.45
C ARG A 117 -10.31 -6.92 -4.56
N ASP A 118 -11.16 -6.56 -3.59
CA ASP A 118 -12.57 -6.97 -3.55
C ASP A 118 -13.39 -6.29 -4.67
N LEU A 119 -13.20 -4.97 -4.86
CA LEU A 119 -14.01 -4.18 -5.79
C LEU A 119 -13.44 -4.11 -7.22
N GLN A 120 -12.12 -4.23 -7.39
CA GLN A 120 -11.43 -4.20 -8.69
C GLN A 120 -11.83 -3.00 -9.56
N ARG A 121 -12.60 -3.22 -10.63
CA ARG A 121 -13.05 -2.18 -11.56
C ARG A 121 -13.84 -1.08 -10.85
N ASP A 122 -14.68 -1.45 -9.89
CA ASP A 122 -15.49 -0.50 -9.13
C ASP A 122 -14.65 0.41 -8.23
N PHE A 123 -13.44 -0.03 -7.87
CA PHE A 123 -12.48 0.78 -7.12
C PHE A 123 -11.70 1.75 -8.02
N TYR A 124 -11.51 1.42 -9.30
CA TYR A 124 -10.60 2.15 -10.18
C TYR A 124 -10.95 3.64 -10.33
N VAL A 125 -12.23 3.99 -10.24
CA VAL A 125 -12.68 5.39 -10.27
C VAL A 125 -12.04 6.24 -9.16
N TYR A 126 -11.74 5.63 -8.01
CA TYR A 126 -11.14 6.31 -6.85
C TYR A 126 -9.62 6.22 -6.83
N PHE A 127 -9.02 5.37 -7.68
CA PHE A 127 -7.59 5.10 -7.70
C PHE A 127 -6.73 6.35 -7.87
N PRO A 128 -7.05 7.32 -8.77
CA PRO A 128 -6.22 8.52 -8.92
C PRO A 128 -6.07 9.34 -7.64
N ASP A 129 -7.15 9.49 -6.87
CA ASP A 129 -7.13 10.25 -5.61
C ASP A 129 -6.36 9.50 -4.53
N ILE A 130 -6.62 8.19 -4.39
CA ILE A 130 -5.92 7.32 -3.44
C ILE A 130 -4.43 7.31 -3.73
N LEU A 131 -4.03 7.19 -4.99
CA LEU A 131 -2.62 7.23 -5.40
C LEU A 131 -1.97 8.54 -4.98
N ARG A 132 -2.61 9.69 -5.22
CA ARG A 132 -2.09 11.00 -4.79
C ARG A 132 -1.92 11.08 -3.28
N LEU A 133 -2.89 10.61 -2.51
CA LEU A 133 -2.81 10.60 -1.05
C LEU A 133 -1.68 9.71 -0.54
N VAL A 134 -1.58 8.48 -1.04
CA VAL A 134 -0.49 7.54 -0.68
C VAL A 134 0.87 8.10 -1.07
N CYS A 135 1.00 8.69 -2.27
CA CYS A 135 2.25 9.34 -2.69
C CYS A 135 2.61 10.57 -1.84
N GLY A 136 1.63 11.24 -1.22
CA GLY A 136 1.87 12.33 -0.27
C GLY A 136 2.71 11.91 0.95
N HIS A 137 2.60 10.65 1.37
CA HIS A 137 3.38 10.09 2.48
C HIS A 137 4.82 9.72 2.10
N LEU A 138 5.15 9.61 0.81
CA LEU A 138 6.49 9.20 0.35
C LEU A 138 7.60 10.21 0.68
N ALA A 139 7.24 11.41 1.15
CA ALA A 139 8.21 12.43 1.58
C ALA A 139 8.92 12.08 2.91
N THR A 140 8.46 11.04 3.62
CA THR A 140 9.05 10.61 4.91
C THR A 140 10.46 10.02 4.76
N GLN A 141 11.25 10.12 5.83
CA GLN A 141 12.56 9.45 5.97
C GLN A 141 12.45 8.13 6.76
N ASP A 142 11.26 7.77 7.24
CA ASP A 142 11.03 6.51 7.91
C ASP A 142 10.97 5.36 6.90
N THR A 143 11.97 4.48 6.96
CA THR A 143 12.08 3.33 6.06
C THR A 143 11.00 2.29 6.27
N ASP A 144 10.48 2.14 7.49
CA ASP A 144 9.44 1.18 7.80
C ASP A 144 8.10 1.63 7.17
N ILE A 145 7.81 2.94 7.26
CA ILE A 145 6.65 3.53 6.59
C ILE A 145 6.81 3.44 5.06
N LEU A 146 8.00 3.77 4.52
CA LEU A 146 8.27 3.67 3.08
C LEU A 146 8.07 2.25 2.56
N GLU A 147 8.54 1.23 3.28
CA GLU A 147 8.32 -0.17 2.91
C GLU A 147 6.83 -0.48 2.80
N ARG A 148 6.03 -0.08 3.80
CA ARG A 148 4.59 -0.31 3.81
C ARG A 148 3.86 0.42 2.68
N LEU A 149 4.27 1.66 2.38
CA LEU A 149 3.75 2.43 1.26
C LEU A 149 4.06 1.75 -0.07
N PHE A 150 5.30 1.30 -0.29
CA PHE A 150 5.67 0.62 -1.51
C PHE A 150 4.97 -0.72 -1.68
N VAL A 151 4.83 -1.50 -0.60
CA VAL A 151 4.06 -2.74 -0.60
C VAL A 151 2.60 -2.46 -0.96
N CYS A 152 1.98 -1.43 -0.37
CA CYS A 152 0.62 -1.00 -0.70
C CYS A 152 0.49 -0.67 -2.19
N LEU A 153 1.35 0.21 -2.70
CA LEU A 153 1.34 0.61 -4.11
C LEU A 153 1.54 -0.58 -5.04
N ALA A 154 2.47 -1.49 -4.76
CA ALA A 154 2.70 -2.67 -5.58
C ALA A 154 1.47 -3.59 -5.64
N TYR A 155 0.75 -3.77 -4.54
CA TYR A 155 -0.49 -4.54 -4.55
C TYR A 155 -1.61 -3.82 -5.30
N LEU A 156 -1.73 -2.49 -5.17
CA LEU A 156 -2.69 -1.71 -5.96
C LEU A 156 -2.42 -1.88 -7.46
N PHE A 157 -1.18 -1.75 -7.90
CA PHE A 157 -0.79 -2.00 -9.29
C PHE A 157 -1.07 -3.46 -9.69
N LYS A 158 -0.76 -4.43 -8.84
CA LYS A 158 -1.02 -5.85 -9.11
C LYS A 158 -2.51 -6.17 -9.30
N PHE A 159 -3.41 -5.52 -8.58
CA PHE A 159 -4.85 -5.79 -8.71
C PHE A 159 -5.51 -4.96 -9.81
N LEU A 160 -4.98 -3.77 -10.10
CA LEU A 160 -5.62 -2.81 -11.01
C LEU A 160 -4.92 -2.70 -12.38
N TRP A 161 -3.82 -3.41 -12.63
CA TRP A 161 -3.03 -3.26 -13.87
C TRP A 161 -3.85 -3.37 -15.16
N ARG A 162 -4.87 -4.25 -15.20
CA ARG A 162 -5.71 -4.43 -16.40
C ARG A 162 -6.42 -3.13 -16.77
N TYR A 163 -6.96 -2.44 -15.78
CA TYR A 163 -7.67 -1.17 -15.96
C TYR A 163 -6.71 -0.02 -16.24
N MET A 164 -5.51 -0.07 -15.66
CA MET A 164 -4.45 0.91 -15.93
C MET A 164 -3.92 0.85 -17.35
N VAL A 165 -3.79 -0.36 -17.92
CA VAL A 165 -3.35 -0.53 -19.31
C VAL A 165 -4.43 -0.05 -20.29
N GLU A 166 -5.71 -0.24 -19.97
CA GLU A 166 -6.83 0.30 -20.76
C GLU A 166 -6.84 1.84 -20.79
N ASP A 167 -6.39 2.50 -19.72
CA ASP A 167 -6.39 3.97 -19.55
C ASP A 167 -4.98 4.53 -19.35
N ILE A 168 -4.03 4.04 -20.17
CA ILE A 168 -2.59 4.29 -19.97
C ILE A 168 -2.22 5.77 -20.05
N ASP A 169 -2.94 6.56 -20.87
CA ASP A 169 -2.68 7.99 -21.03
C ASP A 169 -2.99 8.77 -19.75
N ALA A 170 -4.12 8.47 -19.11
CA ALA A 170 -4.49 9.09 -17.83
C ALA A 170 -3.55 8.64 -16.71
N VAL A 171 -3.19 7.35 -16.67
CA VAL A 171 -2.21 6.81 -15.73
C VAL A 171 -0.86 7.49 -15.91
N PHE A 172 -0.39 7.67 -17.14
CA PHE A 172 0.86 8.38 -17.41
C PHE A 172 0.81 9.81 -16.85
N GLY A 173 -0.31 10.52 -17.00
CA GLY A 173 -0.54 11.83 -16.38
C GLY A 173 -0.36 11.83 -14.85
N LEU A 174 -0.74 10.75 -14.17
CA LEU A 174 -0.51 10.59 -12.72
C LEU A 174 0.96 10.31 -12.36
N TYR A 175 1.72 9.70 -13.27
CA TYR A 175 3.13 9.37 -13.08
C TYR A 175 4.07 10.53 -13.37
N VAL A 176 3.70 11.47 -14.26
CA VAL A 176 4.56 12.62 -14.61
C VAL A 176 5.07 13.38 -13.37
N PRO A 177 4.24 13.73 -12.38
CA PRO A 177 4.70 14.41 -11.16
C PRO A 177 5.66 13.56 -10.30
N LEU A 178 5.52 12.23 -10.34
CA LEU A 178 6.35 11.28 -9.59
C LEU A 178 7.73 11.07 -10.22
N LEU A 179 7.82 11.20 -11.54
CA LEU A 179 9.07 11.10 -12.32
C LEU A 179 9.87 12.42 -12.35
N GLY A 180 9.26 13.53 -11.93
CA GLY A 180 9.88 14.85 -11.95
C GLY A 180 11.19 14.93 -11.16
N SER A 181 12.13 15.77 -11.62
CA SER A 181 13.45 15.92 -10.99
C SER A 181 13.43 16.45 -9.55
N GLN A 182 12.32 17.07 -9.13
CA GLN A 182 12.09 17.58 -7.78
C GLN A 182 11.82 16.45 -6.76
N GLN A 183 11.46 15.26 -7.23
CA GLN A 183 11.17 14.12 -6.38
C GLN A 183 12.44 13.45 -5.86
N LYS A 184 12.32 12.81 -4.69
CA LYS A 184 13.42 12.02 -4.12
C LYS A 184 13.77 10.86 -5.05
N LYS A 185 15.05 10.49 -5.07
CA LYS A 185 15.56 9.43 -5.96
C LYS A 185 14.72 8.15 -5.85
N TYR A 186 14.44 7.71 -4.63
CA TYR A 186 13.68 6.47 -4.38
C TYR A 186 12.23 6.51 -4.89
N VAL A 187 11.59 7.69 -4.88
CA VAL A 187 10.25 7.86 -5.47
C VAL A 187 10.31 7.72 -6.98
N ARG A 188 11.34 8.32 -7.61
CA ARG A 188 11.54 8.23 -9.06
C ARG A 188 11.89 6.81 -9.50
N ASP A 189 12.77 6.14 -8.77
CA ASP A 189 13.16 4.75 -9.03
C ASP A 189 11.89 3.87 -8.97
N PHE A 190 11.10 3.97 -7.90
CA PHE A 190 9.81 3.27 -7.76
C PHE A 190 8.82 3.59 -8.90
N ALA A 191 8.66 4.86 -9.25
CA ALA A 191 7.76 5.28 -10.32
C ALA A 191 8.21 4.70 -11.67
N SER A 192 9.51 4.70 -11.96
CA SER A 192 10.04 4.13 -13.19
C SER A 192 9.88 2.61 -13.27
N GLU A 193 10.11 1.90 -12.16
CA GLU A 193 9.97 0.44 -12.09
C GLU A 193 8.51 0.01 -12.20
N SER A 194 7.62 0.65 -11.44
CA SER A 194 6.18 0.34 -11.47
C SER A 194 5.55 0.68 -12.83
N PHE A 195 5.91 1.80 -13.45
CA PHE A 195 5.45 2.10 -14.81
C PHE A 195 6.05 1.15 -15.85
N GLY A 196 7.33 0.79 -15.71
CA GLY A 196 7.98 -0.22 -16.54
C GLY A 196 7.31 -1.60 -16.43
N PHE A 197 6.77 -1.95 -15.26
CA PHE A 197 5.93 -3.14 -15.09
C PHE A 197 4.62 -3.05 -15.88
N LEU A 198 3.93 -1.91 -15.83
CA LEU A 198 2.68 -1.70 -16.57
C LEU A 198 2.89 -1.82 -18.09
N LEU A 199 3.98 -1.24 -18.62
CA LEU A 199 4.31 -1.31 -20.05
C LEU A 199 4.67 -2.72 -20.55
N ARG A 200 5.07 -3.63 -19.65
CA ARG A 200 5.39 -5.02 -20.00
C ARG A 200 4.16 -5.93 -20.02
N LYS A 201 3.01 -5.45 -19.54
CA LYS A 201 1.76 -6.20 -19.46
C LYS A 201 0.89 -5.94 -20.68
#